data_AF-A0A1Q6RUZ6-F1
#
_entry.id   AF-A0A1Q6RUZ6-F1
#
_cell.length_a   1.000
_cell.length_b   1.000
_cell.length_c   1.000
_cell.angle_alpha   90.00
_cell.angle_beta   90.00
_cell.angle_gamma   90.00
#
_symmetry.space_group_name_H-M   'P 1'
#
loop_
_entity.id
_entity.type
_entity.pdbx_description
1 polymer ?
#
loop_
_entity_poly.entity_id
_entity_poly.type
_entity_poly.pdbx_seq_one_letter_code
_entity_poly.pdbx_strand_id
1 'polypeptide(L)'
;MEEVTDRRGAPEAPPLKAFDEIVKREPYPVENKAREIIRRLRLGGITRFLLLFRGSKTRSELVATFMAVLELCRNNLIRLAGADRDCTVVCEDGVTEDTTYDLT
;
A
#
# COMPACT_ATOMS: atom_id res chain seq x y z
N MET A 1 -44.72 -21.63 -13.00
CA MET A 1 -44.24 -21.74 -11.60
C MET A 1 -42.96 -22.55 -11.72
N GLU A 2 -41.79 -21.91 -11.75
CA GLU A 2 -40.52 -22.63 -11.88
C GLU A 2 -40.28 -23.40 -10.58
N GLU A 3 -40.19 -24.72 -10.70
CA GLU A 3 -39.91 -25.63 -9.60
C GLU A 3 -38.52 -25.32 -9.03
N VAL A 4 -38.50 -24.94 -7.75
CA VAL A 4 -37.28 -24.80 -6.98
C VAL A 4 -36.67 -26.19 -6.85
N THR A 5 -35.65 -26.48 -7.65
CA THR A 5 -34.97 -27.76 -7.65
C THR A 5 -34.36 -28.04 -6.27
N ASP A 6 -34.60 -29.25 -5.78
CA ASP A 6 -34.18 -29.78 -4.50
C ASP A 6 -32.66 -29.64 -4.31
N ARG A 7 -32.23 -28.99 -3.22
CA ARG A 7 -30.80 -28.66 -2.94
C ARG A 7 -29.93 -29.88 -2.64
N ARG A 8 -30.50 -31.08 -2.70
CA ARG A 8 -29.84 -32.36 -2.30
C ARG A 8 -28.83 -32.88 -3.31
N GLY A 9 -28.68 -32.25 -4.47
CA GLY A 9 -27.69 -32.58 -5.51
C GLY A 9 -26.66 -31.49 -5.79
N ALA A 10 -26.54 -30.46 -4.93
CA ALA A 10 -25.52 -29.45 -5.11
C ALA A 10 -24.14 -30.11 -5.01
N PRO A 11 -23.23 -29.95 -6.00
CA PRO A 11 -21.88 -30.45 -5.89
C PRO A 11 -21.25 -29.92 -4.60
N GLU A 12 -20.48 -30.78 -3.95
CA GLU A 12 -19.65 -30.46 -2.79
C GLU A 12 -18.94 -29.12 -3.07
N ALA A 13 -18.92 -28.23 -2.07
CA ALA A 13 -18.52 -26.83 -2.24
C ALA A 13 -17.26 -26.73 -3.11
N PRO A 14 -17.19 -25.77 -4.07
CA PRO A 14 -16.09 -25.70 -5.00
C PRO A 14 -14.76 -25.73 -4.24
N PRO A 15 -13.75 -26.47 -4.72
CA PRO A 15 -12.48 -26.57 -4.04
C PRO A 15 -11.93 -25.16 -3.78
N LEU A 16 -11.43 -24.89 -2.58
CA LEU A 16 -10.95 -23.56 -2.16
C LEU A 16 -9.96 -22.95 -3.16
N LYS A 17 -9.18 -23.79 -3.86
CA LYS A 17 -8.28 -23.40 -4.95
C LYS A 17 -8.96 -22.70 -6.13
N ALA A 18 -10.23 -23.01 -6.42
CA ALA A 18 -11.00 -22.30 -7.45
C ALA A 18 -11.30 -20.85 -7.05
N PHE A 19 -11.27 -20.54 -5.76
CA PHE A 19 -11.38 -19.19 -5.23
C PHE A 19 -10.04 -18.49 -5.09
N ASP A 20 -8.90 -19.18 -5.22
CA ASP A 20 -7.57 -18.55 -5.11
C ASP A 20 -7.33 -17.51 -6.20
N GLU A 21 -8.00 -17.59 -7.36
CA GLU A 21 -7.96 -16.55 -8.40
C GLU A 21 -9.03 -15.46 -8.23
N ILE A 22 -10.17 -15.82 -7.65
CA ILE A 22 -11.34 -14.95 -7.49
C ILE A 22 -11.20 -14.07 -6.23
N VAL A 23 -10.59 -14.62 -5.18
CA VAL A 23 -10.38 -14.01 -3.86
C VAL A 23 -8.89 -13.73 -3.67
N LYS A 24 -8.21 -13.25 -4.72
CA LYS A 24 -6.86 -12.70 -4.57
C LYS A 24 -6.97 -11.38 -3.82
N ARG A 25 -6.54 -11.37 -2.56
CA ARG A 25 -5.99 -10.14 -1.97
C ARG A 25 -4.66 -9.93 -2.69
N GLU A 26 -4.62 -9.10 -3.72
CA GLU A 26 -3.33 -8.60 -4.21
C GLU A 26 -2.66 -7.91 -3.00
N PRO A 27 -1.65 -8.54 -2.38
CA PRO A 27 -0.98 -7.93 -1.26
C PRO A 27 -0.06 -6.89 -1.90
N TYR A 28 -0.54 -5.66 -2.07
CA TYR A 28 0.32 -4.56 -2.51
C TYR A 28 1.29 -4.29 -1.35
N PRO A 29 2.57 -4.71 -1.47
CA PRO A 29 3.47 -4.70 -0.33
C PRO A 29 3.84 -3.25 -0.02
N VAL A 30 3.25 -2.73 1.04
CA VAL A 30 3.44 -1.36 1.53
C VAL A 30 4.94 -1.10 1.80
N GLU A 31 5.65 -2.11 2.30
CA GLU A 31 7.09 -2.09 2.55
C GLU A 31 7.92 -1.74 1.31
N ASN A 32 7.62 -2.36 0.16
CA ASN A 32 8.33 -2.06 -1.09
C ASN A 32 8.09 -0.61 -1.52
N LYS A 33 6.87 -0.10 -1.28
CA LYS A 33 6.51 1.28 -1.59
C LYS A 33 7.19 2.26 -0.64
N ALA A 34 7.32 1.91 0.63
CA ALA A 34 8.06 2.68 1.62
C ALA A 34 9.55 2.83 1.24
N ARG A 35 10.19 1.72 0.84
CA ARG A 35 11.59 1.73 0.34
C ARG A 35 11.75 2.60 -0.90
N GLU A 36 10.81 2.51 -1.84
CA GLU A 36 10.78 3.38 -3.04
C GLU A 36 10.69 4.87 -2.67
N ILE A 37 9.83 5.22 -1.71
CA ILE A 37 9.65 6.60 -1.23
C ILE A 37 10.93 7.12 -0.59
N ILE A 38 11.56 6.37 0.32
CA ILE A 38 12.83 6.78 0.97
C ILE A 38 13.92 7.01 -0.08
N ARG A 39 14.06 6.10 -1.05
CA ARG A 39 15.06 6.24 -2.12
C ARG A 39 14.83 7.51 -2.95
N ARG A 40 13.58 7.82 -3.29
CA ARG A 40 13.22 9.05 -4.01
C ARG A 40 13.49 10.31 -3.20
N LEU A 41 13.18 10.30 -1.90
CA LEU A 41 13.44 11.44 -1.01
C LEU A 41 14.94 11.66 -0.78
N ARG A 42 15.75 10.60 -0.72
CA ARG A 42 17.21 10.74 -0.61
C ARG A 42 17.84 11.33 -1.88
N LEU A 43 17.38 10.93 -3.06
CA LEU A 43 17.89 11.42 -4.34
C LEU A 43 17.39 12.83 -4.67
N GLY A 44 16.12 13.12 -4.37
CA GLY A 44 15.45 14.37 -4.73
C GLY A 44 15.33 15.39 -3.61
N GLY A 45 15.67 15.02 -2.36
CA GLY A 45 15.46 15.84 -1.18
C GLY A 45 13.97 16.01 -0.85
N ILE A 46 13.57 17.26 -0.64
CA ILE A 46 12.19 17.64 -0.30
C ILE A 46 11.30 17.46 -1.53
N THR A 47 10.25 16.65 -1.40
CA THR A 47 9.27 16.45 -2.49
C THR A 47 7.86 16.80 -2.05
N ARG A 48 7.01 17.30 -2.96
CA ARG A 48 5.59 17.50 -2.67
C ARG A 48 4.90 16.15 -2.53
N PHE A 49 4.02 16.02 -1.54
CA PHE A 49 3.26 14.80 -1.26
C PHE A 49 2.54 14.26 -2.51
N LEU A 50 1.90 15.14 -3.30
CA LEU A 50 1.20 14.77 -4.54
C LEU A 50 2.12 14.15 -5.60
N LEU A 51 3.42 14.47 -5.60
CA LEU A 51 4.37 13.90 -6.56
C LEU A 51 4.67 12.42 -6.30
N LEU A 52 4.48 11.94 -5.07
CA LEU A 52 4.63 10.51 -4.73
C LEU A 52 3.58 9.66 -5.47
N PHE A 53 2.40 10.23 -5.74
CA PHE A 53 1.29 9.53 -6.37
C PHE A 53 1.31 9.56 -7.91
N ARG A 54 2.18 10.37 -8.54
CA ARG A 54 2.19 10.55 -10.01
C ARG A 54 2.45 9.26 -10.80
N GLY A 55 3.06 8.25 -10.18
CA GLY A 55 3.29 6.93 -10.79
C GLY A 55 2.20 5.90 -10.52
N SER A 56 1.20 6.21 -9.69
CA SER A 56 0.12 5.26 -9.33
C SER A 56 -0.98 5.31 -10.38
N LYS A 57 -1.24 4.17 -11.02
CA LYS A 57 -2.23 3.97 -12.09
C LYS A 57 -3.52 3.34 -11.57
N THR A 58 -3.45 2.59 -10.46
CA THR A 58 -4.62 1.94 -9.86
C THR A 58 -4.99 2.54 -8.51
N ARG A 59 -6.25 2.36 -8.08
CA ARG A 59 -6.70 2.77 -6.74
C ARG A 59 -5.93 2.05 -5.64
N SER A 60 -5.60 0.77 -5.85
CA SER A 60 -4.83 -0.02 -4.90
C SER A 60 -3.39 0.52 -4.75
N GLU A 61 -2.76 0.98 -5.84
CA GLU A 61 -1.44 1.63 -5.77
C GLU A 61 -1.48 2.98 -5.04
N LEU A 62 -2.55 3.76 -5.22
CA LEU A 62 -2.76 4.99 -4.45
C LEU A 62 -2.85 4.68 -2.95
N VAL A 63 -3.67 3.70 -2.58
CA VAL A 63 -3.83 3.28 -1.18
C VAL A 63 -2.51 2.75 -0.63
N ALA A 64 -1.76 1.93 -1.37
CA ALA A 64 -0.47 1.41 -0.94
C ALA A 64 0.56 2.51 -0.71
N THR A 65 0.62 3.51 -1.59
CA THR A 65 1.51 4.67 -1.45
C THR A 65 1.12 5.51 -0.24
N PHE A 66 -0.18 5.70 -0.01
CA PHE A 66 -0.69 6.42 1.16
C PHE A 66 -0.37 5.69 2.47
N MET A 67 -0.61 4.39 2.52
CA MET A 67 -0.30 3.54 3.67
C MET A 67 1.20 3.55 3.97
N ALA A 68 2.05 3.52 2.94
CA ALA A 68 3.49 3.60 3.11
C ALA A 68 3.92 4.93 3.72
N VAL A 69 3.33 6.05 3.28
CA VAL A 69 3.60 7.35 3.90
C VAL A 69 3.18 7.38 5.38
N LEU A 70 2.01 6.83 5.72
CA LEU A 70 1.55 6.79 7.12
C LEU A 70 2.48 5.95 8.00
N GLU A 71 2.93 4.80 7.49
CA GLU A 71 3.85 3.91 8.20
C GLU A 71 5.21 4.57 8.42
N LEU A 72 5.76 5.22 7.38
CA LEU A 72 7.00 5.99 7.49
C LEU A 72 6.88 7.17 8.47
N CYS A 73 5.73 7.85 8.50
CA CYS A 73 5.47 8.91 9.49
C CYS A 73 5.38 8.34 10.91
N ARG A 74 4.72 7.19 11.09
CA ARG A 74 4.59 6.51 12.39
C ARG A 74 5.95 6.13 12.97
N ASN A 75 6.88 5.72 12.11
CA ASN A 75 8.23 5.32 12.50
C ASN A 75 9.22 6.50 12.56
N ASN A 76 8.75 7.75 12.43
CA ASN A 76 9.58 8.95 12.38
C ASN A 76 10.69 8.89 11.31
N LEU A 77 10.42 8.21 10.18
CA LEU A 77 11.38 8.12 9.08
C LEU A 77 11.21 9.29 8.09
N ILE A 78 10.01 9.85 8.03
CA ILE A 78 9.70 11.03 7.22
C ILE A 78 8.81 11.98 8.01
N ARG A 79 8.95 13.27 7.70
CA ARG A 79 8.11 14.34 8.22
C ARG A 79 7.33 14.99 7.08
N LEU A 80 6.03 15.11 7.29
CA LEU A 80 5.14 15.89 6.43
C LEU A 80 5.09 17.34 6.93
N ALA A 81 5.42 18.30 6.08
CA ALA A 81 5.42 19.73 6.40
C ALA A 81 4.62 20.53 5.36
N GLY A 82 3.62 21.29 5.79
CA GLY A 82 2.82 22.14 4.91
C GLY A 82 1.38 22.30 5.42
N ALA A 83 0.69 23.32 4.90
CA ALA A 83 -0.71 23.61 5.24
C ALA A 83 -1.66 23.11 4.14
N ASP A 84 -2.78 22.53 4.55
CA ASP A 84 -3.93 22.07 3.74
C ASP A 84 -3.62 21.13 2.57
N ARG A 85 -3.23 21.69 1.41
CA ARG A 85 -3.15 20.97 0.12
C ARG A 85 -1.72 20.80 -0.36
N ASP A 86 -0.79 21.58 0.19
CA ASP A 86 0.62 21.63 -0.24
C ASP A 86 1.56 21.10 0.83
N CYS A 87 1.35 19.84 1.18
CA CYS A 87 2.28 19.10 2.04
C CYS A 87 3.54 18.73 1.26
N THR A 88 4.69 18.99 1.88
CA THR A 88 6.01 18.51 1.47
C THR A 88 6.45 17.37 2.37
N VAL A 89 7.25 16.46 1.84
CA VAL A 89 7.74 15.26 2.51
C VAL A 89 9.26 15.36 2.58
N VAL A 90 9.81 15.17 3.77
CA VAL A 90 11.25 15.25 4.06
C VAL A 90 11.64 14.01 4.85
N CYS A 91 12.80 13.42 4.57
CA CYS A 91 13.35 12.36 5.43
C CYS A 91 13.84 12.96 6.76
N GLU A 92 13.70 12.20 7.84
CA GLU A 92 14.36 12.55 9.10
C GLU A 92 15.86 12.22 9.07
N ASP A 93 16.62 12.92 9.91
CA ASP A 93 18.07 12.79 9.99
C ASP A 93 18.47 11.39 10.49
N GLY A 94 19.31 10.68 9.73
CA GLY A 94 19.83 9.35 10.11
C GLY A 94 19.07 8.14 9.56
N VAL A 95 18.01 8.33 8.78
CA VAL A 95 17.19 7.24 8.21
C VAL A 95 17.93 6.54 7.07
N THR A 96 18.26 5.26 7.23
CA THR A 96 18.86 4.34 6.22
C THR A 96 17.83 3.36 5.63
N GLU A 97 18.07 2.80 4.44
CA GLU A 97 17.15 1.83 3.79
C GLU A 97 16.87 0.59 4.67
N ASP A 98 17.81 0.24 5.55
CA ASP A 98 17.72 -0.89 6.48
C ASP A 98 17.05 -0.55 7.83
N THR A 99 16.73 0.72 8.09
CA THR A 99 16.04 1.12 9.34
C THR A 99 14.57 0.63 9.38
N THR A 100 14.10 0.03 8.29
CA THR A 100 12.74 -0.51 8.16
C THR A 100 12.56 -1.85 8.90
N TYR A 101 13.64 -2.50 9.36
CA TYR A 101 13.58 -3.89 9.84
C TYR A 101 13.25 -4.09 11.32
N ASP A 102 13.09 -3.06 12.14
CA ASP A 102 12.60 -3.20 13.53
C ASP A 102 11.07 -3.07 13.59
N LEU A 103 10.36 -3.89 12.81
CA LEU A 103 8.91 -4.07 12.91
C LEU A 103 8.60 -5.27 13.83
N THR A 104 8.88 -5.11 15.13
CA THR A 104 8.33 -5.93 16.22
C THR A 104 7.70 -5.06 17.28
#